data_AF-A0A0N0LHR2-F1
#
_entry.id   AF-A0A0N0LHR2-F1
#
_cell.length_a   1.000
_cell.length_b   1.000
_cell.length_c   1.000
_cell.angle_alpha   90.00
_cell.angle_beta   90.00
_cell.angle_gamma   90.00
#
_symmetry.space_group_name_H-M   'P 1'
#
loop_
_entity.id
_entity.type
_entity.pdbx_description
1 polymer ?
#
loop_
_entity_poly.entity_id
_entity_poly.type
_entity_poly.pdbx_seq_one_letter_code
_entity_poly.pdbx_strand_id
1 'polypeptide(L)'
;MENAFIPIINKLTFEQKVLKFQENEGSNDHVVNTIYEKIKNTNVYKSFLEICKDYNIEFKASQNEESYKITIITNGYDSHSMTYDDKYKDISFDLATILYKELSTQIRNKDFIQNHKNKTK
;
A
#
# COMPACT_ATOMS: atom_id res chain seq x y z
N MET A 1 -22.22 2.53 -14.93
CA MET A 1 -22.30 3.18 -13.59
C MET A 1 -21.41 2.34 -12.67
N GLU A 2 -20.35 2.93 -12.12
CA GLU A 2 -19.43 2.17 -11.26
C GLU A 2 -20.06 1.92 -9.90
N ASN A 3 -20.17 0.65 -9.50
CA ASN A 3 -20.71 0.25 -8.21
C ASN A 3 -19.57 -0.12 -7.26
N ALA A 4 -19.65 0.29 -6.00
CA ALA A 4 -18.68 -0.17 -5.00
C ALA A 4 -18.82 -1.68 -4.75
N PHE A 5 -17.71 -2.38 -4.61
CA PHE A 5 -17.70 -3.79 -4.16
C PHE A 5 -16.64 -3.99 -3.06
N ILE A 6 -16.75 -5.09 -2.33
CA ILE A 6 -15.78 -5.46 -1.29
C ILE A 6 -14.89 -6.57 -1.87
N PRO A 7 -13.59 -6.32 -2.11
CA PRO A 7 -12.69 -7.34 -2.62
C PRO A 7 -12.34 -8.38 -1.56
N ILE A 8 -12.01 -9.58 -2.02
CA ILE A 8 -11.51 -10.64 -1.14
C ILE A 8 -10.05 -10.38 -0.82
N ILE A 9 -9.78 -10.17 0.47
CA ILE A 9 -8.43 -9.97 1.01
C ILE A 9 -8.22 -10.94 2.18
N ASN A 10 -7.44 -11.97 1.94
CA ASN A 10 -6.83 -12.80 2.96
C ASN A 10 -5.75 -12.02 3.72
N LYS A 11 -6.09 -11.62 4.95
CA LYS A 11 -5.19 -10.84 5.81
C LYS A 11 -3.86 -11.55 6.06
N LEU A 12 -3.85 -12.86 6.28
CA LEU A 12 -2.61 -13.60 6.55
C LEU A 12 -1.68 -13.57 5.33
N THR A 13 -2.22 -13.82 4.14
CA THR A 13 -1.47 -13.75 2.88
C THR A 13 -0.91 -12.35 2.63
N PHE A 14 -1.72 -11.31 2.90
CA PHE A 14 -1.29 -9.92 2.82
C PHE A 14 -0.13 -9.64 3.79
N GLU A 15 -0.29 -10.01 5.06
CA GLU A 15 0.71 -9.76 6.12
C GLU A 15 2.03 -10.47 5.82
N GLN A 16 1.98 -11.75 5.44
CA GLN A 16 3.16 -12.51 5.03
C GLN A 16 3.89 -11.84 3.86
N LYS A 17 3.14 -11.26 2.90
CA LYS A 17 3.72 -10.58 1.76
C LYS A 17 4.41 -9.27 2.18
N VAL A 18 3.80 -8.48 3.07
CA VAL A 18 4.41 -7.27 3.64
C VAL A 18 5.70 -7.59 4.40
N LEU A 19 5.66 -8.60 5.28
CA LEU A 19 6.84 -9.01 6.05
C LEU A 19 7.96 -9.52 5.14
N LYS A 20 7.63 -10.29 4.11
CA LYS A 20 8.60 -10.71 3.09
C LYS A 20 9.23 -9.52 2.37
N PHE A 21 8.48 -8.46 2.08
CA PHE A 21 9.09 -7.25 1.51
C PHE A 21 10.04 -6.56 2.50
N GLN A 22 9.68 -6.46 3.78
CA GLN A 22 10.55 -5.90 4.82
C GLN A 22 11.88 -6.67 4.91
N GLU A 23 11.84 -8.01 4.89
CA GLU A 23 13.04 -8.86 4.90
C GLU A 23 13.92 -8.65 3.66
N ASN A 24 13.32 -8.39 2.50
CA ASN A 24 14.02 -8.26 1.22
C ASN A 24 14.40 -6.81 0.85
N GLU A 25 13.90 -5.80 1.57
CA GLU A 25 14.15 -4.39 1.25
C GLU A 25 15.66 -4.07 1.40
N GLY A 26 16.38 -4.80 2.29
CA GLY A 26 17.82 -5.07 2.33
C GLY A 26 18.85 -3.92 2.27
N SER A 27 18.41 -2.71 1.94
CA SER A 27 19.24 -1.59 1.52
C SER A 27 18.63 -0.22 1.89
N ASN A 28 17.41 -0.20 2.43
CA ASN A 28 16.75 1.04 2.86
C ASN A 28 16.25 0.92 4.31
N ASP A 29 17.20 1.05 5.24
CA ASP A 29 16.94 1.01 6.68
C ASP A 29 15.86 2.01 7.11
N HIS A 30 15.75 3.16 6.44
CA HIS A 30 14.74 4.16 6.77
C HIS A 30 13.32 3.68 6.46
N VAL A 31 13.10 3.08 5.28
CA VAL A 31 11.80 2.49 4.91
C VAL A 31 11.45 1.32 5.83
N VAL A 32 12.41 0.42 6.06
CA VAL A 32 12.22 -0.74 6.94
C VAL A 32 11.86 -0.29 8.36
N ASN A 33 12.66 0.60 8.96
CA ASN A 33 12.40 1.07 10.33
C ASN A 33 11.08 1.82 10.45
N THR A 34 10.73 2.67 9.47
CA THR A 34 9.46 3.42 9.48
C THR A 34 8.26 2.48 9.49
N ILE A 35 8.29 1.43 8.68
CA ILE A 35 7.20 0.44 8.61
C ILE A 35 7.22 -0.47 9.84
N TYR A 36 8.39 -1.02 10.19
CA TYR A 36 8.57 -1.93 11.33
C TYR A 36 8.06 -1.35 12.65
N GLU A 37 8.41 -0.09 12.96
CA GLU A 37 8.00 0.57 14.20
C GLU A 37 6.48 0.62 14.40
N LYS A 38 5.74 0.68 13.30
CA LYS A 38 4.28 0.76 13.30
C LYS A 38 3.60 -0.62 13.31
N ILE A 39 4.22 -1.64 12.70
CA ILE A 39 3.62 -2.97 12.59
C ILE A 39 4.06 -3.95 13.70
N LYS A 40 5.15 -3.67 14.44
CA LYS A 40 5.76 -4.63 15.39
C LYS A 40 4.90 -5.05 16.59
N ASN A 41 3.92 -4.24 17.01
CA ASN A 41 3.17 -4.45 18.25
C ASN A 41 1.67 -4.71 18.05
N THR A 42 1.21 -4.84 16.80
CA THR A 42 -0.22 -4.81 16.46
C THR A 42 -0.54 -5.69 15.25
N ASN A 43 -1.81 -5.77 14.86
CA ASN A 43 -2.23 -6.47 13.65
C ASN A 43 -1.59 -5.84 12.41
N VAL A 44 -0.68 -6.58 11.76
CA VAL A 44 0.14 -6.09 10.64
C VAL A 44 -0.74 -5.54 9.52
N TYR A 45 -1.83 -6.23 9.15
CA TYR A 45 -2.73 -5.78 8.09
C TYR A 45 -3.31 -4.39 8.37
N LYS A 46 -3.91 -4.21 9.55
CA LYS A 46 -4.53 -2.94 9.94
C LYS A 46 -3.50 -1.83 10.03
N SER A 47 -2.39 -2.07 10.73
CA SER A 47 -1.36 -1.06 10.95
C SER A 47 -0.67 -0.67 9.65
N PHE A 48 -0.46 -1.61 8.74
CA PHE A 48 0.08 -1.30 7.42
C PHE A 48 -0.85 -0.39 6.60
N LEU A 49 -2.15 -0.65 6.61
CA LEU A 49 -3.13 0.24 5.97
C LEU A 49 -3.22 1.61 6.64
N GLU A 50 -3.06 1.69 7.97
CA GLU A 50 -2.99 2.97 8.69
C GLU A 50 -1.76 3.78 8.27
N ILE A 51 -0.59 3.16 8.12
CA ILE A 51 0.60 3.85 7.62
C ILE A 51 0.40 4.30 6.17
N CYS A 52 -0.22 3.48 5.31
CA CYS A 52 -0.55 3.90 3.96
C CYS A 52 -1.36 5.21 3.97
N LYS A 53 -2.38 5.31 4.83
CA LYS A 53 -3.17 6.54 5.01
C LYS A 53 -2.35 7.71 5.54
N ASP A 54 -1.45 7.49 6.51
CA ASP A 54 -0.53 8.52 7.02
C ASP A 54 0.35 9.13 5.90
N TYR A 55 0.56 8.37 4.81
CA TYR A 55 1.30 8.77 3.61
C TYR A 55 0.38 9.08 2.39
N ASN A 56 -0.90 9.35 2.63
CA ASN A 56 -1.93 9.67 1.62
C ASN A 56 -2.08 8.60 0.52
N ILE A 57 -1.93 7.33 0.90
CA ILE A 57 -2.17 6.17 0.03
C ILE A 57 -3.46 5.49 0.46
N GLU A 58 -4.39 5.38 -0.47
CA GLU A 58 -5.67 4.70 -0.28
C GLU A 58 -5.92 3.75 -1.45
N PHE A 59 -6.87 2.82 -1.29
CA PHE A 59 -7.39 2.05 -2.41
C PHE A 59 -8.91 2.07 -2.43
N LYS A 60 -9.48 2.02 -3.64
CA LYS A 60 -10.92 1.91 -3.89
C LYS A 60 -11.18 0.70 -4.76
N ALA A 61 -12.32 0.07 -4.53
CA ALA A 61 -12.79 -1.07 -5.30
C ALA A 61 -14.09 -0.67 -6.01
N SER A 62 -14.10 -0.70 -7.33
CA SER A 62 -15.27 -0.42 -8.15
C SER A 62 -15.52 -1.53 -9.15
N GLN A 63 -16.79 -1.78 -9.43
CA GLN A 63 -17.24 -2.76 -10.42
C GLN A 63 -17.84 -1.99 -11.58
N ASN A 64 -17.39 -2.33 -12.79
CA ASN A 64 -18.06 -2.01 -14.04
C ASN A 64 -18.68 -3.30 -14.61
N GLU A 65 -19.61 -3.18 -15.56
CA GLU A 65 -20.52 -4.22 -16.07
C GLU A 65 -19.99 -5.66 -16.00
N GLU A 66 -18.78 -5.92 -16.51
CA GLU A 66 -18.16 -7.26 -16.52
C GLU A 66 -16.79 -7.33 -15.82
N SER A 67 -16.36 -6.27 -15.14
CA SER A 67 -14.99 -6.16 -14.61
C SER A 67 -14.92 -5.52 -13.23
N TYR A 68 -13.99 -6.00 -12.40
CA TYR A 68 -13.73 -5.54 -11.05
C TYR A 68 -12.40 -4.80 -11.01
N LYS A 69 -12.44 -3.51 -10.68
CA LYS A 69 -11.29 -2.62 -10.66
C LYS A 69 -10.90 -2.26 -9.24
N ILE A 70 -9.62 -2.40 -8.93
CA ILE A 70 -8.98 -1.84 -7.74
C ILE A 70 -8.13 -0.66 -8.17
N THR A 71 -8.40 0.51 -7.63
CA THR A 71 -7.66 1.75 -7.92
C THR A 71 -6.88 2.14 -6.66
N ILE A 72 -5.57 2.31 -6.80
CA ILE A 72 -4.70 2.87 -5.76
C ILE A 72 -4.61 4.37 -6.00
N ILE A 73 -4.80 5.14 -4.95
CA ILE A 73 -4.81 6.59 -4.96
C ILE A 73 -3.66 7.06 -4.08
N THR A 74 -2.74 7.83 -4.66
CA THR A 74 -1.61 8.40 -3.94
C THR A 74 -1.69 9.93 -4.04
N ASN A 75 -1.74 10.62 -2.90
CA ASN A 75 -1.89 12.08 -2.83
C ASN A 75 -3.13 12.62 -3.58
N GLY A 76 -4.22 11.85 -3.60
CA GLY A 76 -5.48 12.24 -4.24
C GLY A 76 -5.57 11.96 -5.75
N TYR A 77 -4.53 11.38 -6.35
CA TYR A 77 -4.50 10.99 -7.76
C TYR A 77 -4.46 9.48 -7.91
N ASP A 78 -5.14 8.97 -8.94
CA ASP A 78 -5.05 7.56 -9.33
C ASP A 78 -3.60 7.25 -9.74
N SER A 79 -2.89 6.49 -8.90
CA SER A 79 -1.48 6.13 -9.12
C SER A 79 -1.35 4.78 -9.81
N HIS A 80 -2.27 3.85 -9.52
CA HIS A 80 -2.29 2.52 -10.12
C HIS A 80 -3.71 1.98 -10.21
N SER A 81 -3.96 1.08 -11.17
CA SER A 81 -5.20 0.32 -11.19
C SER A 81 -4.98 -1.11 -11.65
N MET A 82 -5.71 -2.03 -11.04
CA MET A 82 -5.77 -3.44 -11.42
C MET A 82 -7.21 -3.78 -11.80
N THR A 83 -7.39 -4.56 -12.85
CA THR A 83 -8.71 -5.02 -13.31
C THR A 83 -8.74 -6.54 -13.32
N TYR A 84 -9.87 -7.11 -12.90
CA TYR A 84 -10.10 -8.54 -12.80
C TYR A 84 -11.48 -8.90 -13.35
N ASP A 85 -11.60 -10.08 -13.96
CA ASP A 85 -12.88 -10.55 -14.49
C ASP A 85 -13.68 -11.35 -13.44
N ASP A 86 -13.00 -11.85 -12.40
CA ASP A 86 -13.61 -12.60 -11.30
C ASP A 86 -13.74 -11.76 -10.02
N LYS A 87 -14.98 -11.62 -9.54
CA LYS A 87 -15.32 -10.93 -8.28
C LYS A 87 -14.66 -11.54 -7.06
N TYR A 88 -14.46 -12.86 -7.10
CA TYR A 88 -14.00 -13.66 -5.98
C TYR A 88 -12.50 -13.89 -6.02
N LYS A 89 -11.80 -13.25 -6.96
CA LYS A 89 -10.34 -13.29 -6.99
C LYS A 89 -9.79 -12.73 -5.66
N ASP A 90 -8.94 -13.51 -5.02
CA ASP A 90 -8.12 -13.05 -3.89
C ASP A 90 -7.04 -12.10 -4.41
N ILE A 91 -7.12 -10.84 -4.00
CA ILE A 91 -6.19 -9.77 -4.45
C ILE A 91 -5.08 -9.48 -3.43
N SER A 92 -4.99 -10.25 -2.33
CA SER A 92 -4.13 -9.93 -1.18
C SER A 92 -2.67 -9.70 -1.57
N PHE A 93 -2.16 -10.55 -2.45
CA PHE A 93 -0.77 -10.49 -2.90
C PHE A 93 -0.51 -9.26 -3.77
N ASP A 94 -1.39 -9.01 -4.75
CA ASP A 94 -1.26 -7.89 -5.69
C ASP A 94 -1.38 -6.56 -4.94
N LEU A 95 -2.39 -6.46 -4.07
CA LEU A 95 -2.65 -5.28 -3.25
C LEU A 95 -1.49 -5.00 -2.28
N ALA A 96 -1.01 -6.01 -1.54
CA ALA A 96 0.16 -5.85 -0.66
C ALA A 96 1.39 -5.37 -1.44
N THR A 97 1.61 -5.92 -2.63
CA THR A 97 2.75 -5.57 -3.47
C THR A 97 2.72 -4.11 -3.92
N ILE A 98 1.58 -3.64 -4.40
CA ILE A 98 1.49 -2.26 -4.89
C ILE A 98 1.50 -1.27 -3.74
N LEU A 99 0.72 -1.51 -2.68
CA LEU A 99 0.70 -0.62 -1.51
C LEU A 99 2.10 -0.49 -0.88
N TYR A 100 2.85 -1.58 -0.79
CA TYR A 100 4.22 -1.53 -0.28
C TYR A 100 5.16 -0.70 -1.16
N LYS A 101 5.07 -0.85 -2.48
CA LYS A 101 5.89 -0.05 -3.43
C LYS A 101 5.54 1.44 -3.36
N GLU A 102 4.26 1.77 -3.32
CA GLU A 102 3.79 3.15 -3.17
C GLU A 102 4.27 3.74 -1.84
N LEU A 103 4.12 3.00 -0.74
CA LEU A 103 4.53 3.45 0.58
C LEU A 103 6.05 3.65 0.67
N SER A 104 6.85 2.70 0.18
CA SER A 104 8.32 2.84 0.13
C SER A 104 8.73 4.09 -0.65
N THR A 105 8.07 4.36 -1.79
CA THR A 105 8.28 5.58 -2.58
C THR A 105 7.92 6.85 -1.81
N GLN A 106 6.75 6.90 -1.17
CA GLN A 106 6.31 8.09 -0.42
C GLN A 106 7.19 8.36 0.82
N ILE A 107 7.65 7.31 1.52
CA ILE A 107 8.61 7.45 2.62
C ILE A 107 9.91 8.09 2.13
N ARG A 108 10.49 7.57 1.05
CA ARG A 108 11.73 8.10 0.46
C ARG A 108 11.57 9.55 -0.01
N ASN A 109 10.45 9.87 -0.66
CA ASN A 109 10.19 11.23 -1.12
C ASN A 109 10.10 12.23 0.06
N LYS A 110 9.43 11.83 1.14
CA LYS A 110 9.29 12.67 2.34
C LYS A 110 10.65 12.90 3.01
N ASP A 111 11.46 11.86 3.15
CA ASP A 111 12.83 11.96 3.67
C ASP A 111 13.70 12.89 2.81
N PHE A 112 13.68 12.72 1.48
CA PHE A 112 14.41 13.57 0.55
C PHE A 112 14.02 15.06 0.69
N ILE A 113 12.73 15.37 0.74
CA ILE A 113 12.23 16.74 0.90
C ILE A 113 12.65 17.33 2.26
N GLN A 114 12.58 16.55 3.34
CA GLN A 114 12.98 16.99 4.67
C GLN A 114 14.50 17.28 4.73
N ASN A 115 15.31 16.40 4.17
CA ASN A 115 16.76 16.56 4.10
C ASN A 115 17.18 17.77 3.24
N HIS A 116 16.42 18.10 2.19
CA HIS A 116 16.64 19.32 1.42
C HIS A 116 16.24 20.59 2.18
N LYS A 117 15.10 20.61 2.86
CA LYS A 117 14.67 21.78 3.66
C LYS A 117 15.66 22.14 4.77
N ASN A 118 16.28 21.14 5.40
CA ASN A 118 17.24 21.34 6.47
C ASN A 118 18.61 21.84 5.99
N LYS A 119 18.95 21.68 4.70
CA LYS A 119 20.21 22.19 4.12
C LYS A 119 20.12 23.65 3.64
N THR A 120 18.91 24.19 3.52
CA THR A 120 18.64 25.57 3.07
C THR A 120 18.32 26.54 4.22
N LYS A 121 18.46 26.10 5.47
CA LYS A 121 18.41 26.95 6.67
C LYS A 121 19.82 27.13 7.23
#